data_AF-A0A368VH43-F1
#
_entry.id   AF-A0A368VH43-F1
#
_cell.length_a   1.000
_cell.length_b   1.000
_cell.length_c   1.000
_cell.angle_alpha   90.00
_cell.angle_beta   90.00
_cell.angle_gamma   90.00
#
_symmetry.space_group_name_H-M   'P 1'
#
loop_
_entity.id
_entity.type
_entity.pdbx_description
1 polymer ?
#
loop_
_entity_poly.entity_id
_entity_poly.type
_entity_poly.pdbx_seq_one_letter_code
_entity_poly.pdbx_strand_id
1 'polypeptide(L)'
;MNRVLCMIILIFLMVLAGCSTNNPLTLEHLLDVFQKEGLQLTKAEENPENIFQQGINGVKPSFYQLSAGVIHFYIFKSNKERKEGREDFYDRPVEFVEHGAFEIKNVLIFYVYEKNQDDEIGKKINDLIQELKK
;
A
#
# COMPACT_ATOMS: atom_id res chain seq x y z
N MET A 1 -46.91 3.63 -22.91
CA MET A 1 -46.04 3.80 -21.74
C MET A 1 -45.54 2.41 -21.31
N ASN A 2 -44.31 1.97 -21.54
CA ASN A 2 -43.14 2.73 -21.94
C ASN A 2 -41.99 1.74 -22.34
N ARG A 3 -42.16 0.96 -23.43
CA ARG A 3 -41.10 0.05 -23.95
C ARG A 3 -39.78 0.80 -24.23
N VAL A 4 -39.90 2.05 -24.65
CA VAL A 4 -38.79 2.99 -24.84
C VAL A 4 -38.16 3.38 -23.50
N LEU A 5 -38.94 3.56 -22.43
CA LEU A 5 -38.41 3.82 -21.08
C LEU A 5 -37.65 2.63 -20.52
N CYS A 6 -38.13 1.40 -20.72
CA CYS A 6 -37.42 0.20 -20.31
C CYS A 6 -36.06 0.08 -21.01
N MET A 7 -35.99 0.48 -22.29
CA MET A 7 -34.74 0.49 -23.05
C MET A 7 -33.77 1.59 -22.57
N ILE A 8 -34.28 2.77 -22.22
CA ILE A 8 -33.50 3.88 -21.66
C ILE A 8 -32.94 3.52 -20.28
N ILE A 9 -33.72 2.84 -19.44
CA ILE A 9 -33.28 2.37 -18.11
C ILE A 9 -32.17 1.32 -18.24
N LEU A 10 -32.28 0.41 -19.22
CA LEU A 10 -31.25 -0.60 -19.50
C LEU A 10 -29.93 0.00 -19.99
N ILE A 11 -29.98 1.08 -20.79
CA ILE A 11 -28.79 1.80 -21.24
C ILE A 11 -28.13 2.55 -20.07
N PHE A 12 -28.91 3.11 -19.15
CA PHE A 12 -28.39 3.80 -17.96
C PHE A 12 -27.71 2.85 -16.96
N LEU A 13 -28.18 1.60 -16.87
CA LEU A 13 -27.57 0.56 -16.02
C LEU A 13 -26.22 0.07 -16.55
N MET A 14 -25.95 0.17 -17.86
CA MET A 14 -24.64 -0.20 -18.44
C MET A 14 -23.56 0.85 -18.16
N VAL A 15 -23.91 2.10 -17.87
CA VAL A 15 -22.93 3.17 -17.59
C VAL A 15 -22.30 3.02 -16.18
N LEU A 16 -22.90 2.21 -15.30
CA LEU A 16 -22.34 1.90 -13.98
C LEU A 16 -21.37 0.70 -14.01
N ALA A 17 -21.30 -0.03 -15.12
CA ALA A 17 -20.36 -1.13 -15.32
C ALA A 17 -19.13 -0.61 -16.08
N GLY A 18 -18.20 0.08 -15.41
CA GLY A 18 -17.00 0.52 -16.13
C GLY A 18 -16.06 1.52 -15.47
N CYS A 19 -15.60 1.23 -14.26
CA CYS A 19 -14.29 1.74 -13.81
C CYS A 19 -13.58 0.68 -12.98
N SER A 20 -13.19 -0.43 -13.63
CA SER A 20 -12.01 -1.17 -13.18
C SER A 20 -10.78 -0.35 -13.53
N THR A 21 -10.63 0.81 -12.89
CA THR A 21 -9.46 1.64 -13.14
C THR A 21 -8.26 0.94 -12.53
N ASN A 22 -7.46 0.33 -13.38
CA ASN A 22 -6.14 -0.23 -13.08
C ASN A 22 -5.14 0.90 -12.74
N ASN A 23 -5.62 1.97 -12.11
CA ASN A 23 -4.88 3.16 -11.78
C ASN A 23 -3.85 2.82 -10.70
N PRO A 24 -2.64 3.38 -10.81
CA PRO A 24 -1.66 3.35 -9.73
C PRO A 24 -2.28 3.88 -8.43
N LEU A 25 -1.95 3.24 -7.32
CA LEU A 25 -2.28 3.76 -6.00
C LEU A 25 -1.42 4.98 -5.70
N THR A 26 -2.04 5.94 -5.02
CA THR A 26 -1.40 7.15 -4.51
C THR A 26 -1.20 7.04 -3.00
N LEU A 27 -0.31 7.88 -2.46
CA LEU A 27 -0.10 7.95 -1.01
C LEU A 27 -1.38 8.36 -0.29
N GLU A 28 -2.06 9.39 -0.80
CA GLU A 28 -3.30 9.90 -0.21
C GLU A 28 -4.36 8.82 -0.06
N HIS A 29 -4.55 7.99 -1.09
CA HIS A 29 -5.50 6.88 -1.03
C HIS A 29 -5.10 5.83 0.02
N LEU A 30 -3.81 5.50 0.13
CA LEU A 30 -3.32 4.58 1.16
C LEU A 30 -3.54 5.14 2.57
N LEU A 31 -3.23 6.43 2.79
CA LEU A 31 -3.40 7.06 4.10
C LEU A 31 -4.88 7.06 4.52
N ASP A 32 -5.78 7.42 3.62
CA ASP A 32 -7.23 7.41 3.86
C ASP A 32 -7.74 6.01 4.21
N VAL A 33 -7.32 4.98 3.45
CA VAL A 33 -7.73 3.60 3.70
C VAL A 33 -7.20 3.08 5.04
N PHE A 34 -5.93 3.33 5.36
CA PHE A 34 -5.35 2.93 6.65
C PHE A 34 -6.07 3.60 7.82
N GLN A 35 -6.34 4.90 7.74
CA GLN A 35 -7.04 5.64 8.78
C GLN A 35 -8.48 5.16 8.98
N LYS A 36 -9.21 4.86 7.89
CA LYS A 36 -10.58 4.33 7.95
C LYS A 36 -10.67 2.98 8.66
N GLU A 37 -9.66 2.14 8.50
CA GLU A 37 -9.56 0.84 9.19
C GLU A 37 -8.95 0.94 10.60
N GLY A 38 -8.79 2.15 11.13
CA GLY A 38 -8.29 2.38 12.49
C GLY A 38 -6.78 2.21 12.66
N LEU A 39 -6.03 2.06 11.57
CA LEU A 39 -4.57 2.08 11.57
C LEU A 39 -4.10 3.53 11.56
N GLN A 40 -4.01 4.14 12.75
CA GLN A 40 -3.60 5.54 12.90
C GLN A 40 -2.14 5.73 12.50
N LEU A 41 -1.92 6.58 11.49
CA LEU A 41 -0.61 6.95 10.98
C LEU A 41 -0.24 8.34 11.49
N THR A 42 0.86 8.45 12.24
CA THR A 42 1.39 9.72 12.74
C THR A 42 2.79 9.97 12.21
N LYS A 43 3.30 11.20 12.38
CA LYS A 43 4.65 11.55 11.93
C LYS A 43 5.69 10.66 12.64
N ALA A 44 6.57 10.05 11.85
CA ALA A 44 7.76 9.34 12.33
C ALA A 44 9.02 10.21 12.19
N GLU A 45 10.06 9.87 12.95
CA GLU A 45 11.36 10.54 12.87
C GLU A 45 12.17 10.05 11.67
N GLU A 46 12.87 11.00 11.05
CA GLU A 46 13.82 10.70 9.99
C GLU A 46 15.11 10.15 10.60
N ASN A 47 15.59 9.03 10.07
CA ASN A 47 16.83 8.40 10.43
C ASN A 47 17.57 7.99 9.15
N PRO A 48 18.60 8.74 8.72
CA PRO A 48 19.37 8.44 7.51
C PRO A 48 20.03 7.06 7.49
N GLU A 49 20.34 6.51 8.67
CA GLU A 49 20.94 5.18 8.83
C GLU A 49 19.90 4.06 8.71
N ASN A 50 18.60 4.38 8.76
CA ASN A 50 17.53 3.40 8.58
C ASN A 50 17.40 3.01 7.11
N ILE A 51 17.80 1.77 6.77
CA ILE A 51 17.74 1.23 5.42
C ILE A 51 16.34 1.30 4.77
N PHE A 52 15.28 1.26 5.58
CA PHE A 52 13.88 1.33 5.11
C PHE A 52 13.42 2.75 4.80
N GLN A 53 14.17 3.78 5.21
CA GLN A 53 13.96 5.17 4.83
C GLN A 53 14.81 5.59 3.62
N GLN A 54 15.75 4.74 3.21
CA GLN A 54 16.61 4.98 2.04
C GLN A 54 15.85 4.70 0.74
N GLY A 55 16.19 5.44 -0.32
CA GLY A 55 15.55 5.24 -1.62
C GLY A 55 15.88 3.88 -2.25
N ILE A 56 14.95 3.37 -3.07
CA ILE A 56 15.11 2.18 -3.92
C ILE A 56 14.90 2.62 -5.35
N ASN A 57 15.89 2.43 -6.23
CA ASN A 57 15.78 2.81 -7.66
C ASN A 57 15.29 4.25 -7.89
N GLY A 58 15.73 5.18 -7.04
CA GLY A 58 15.31 6.59 -7.08
C GLY A 58 13.94 6.90 -6.46
N VAL A 59 13.20 5.89 -5.97
CA VAL A 59 11.95 6.06 -5.21
C VAL A 59 12.27 6.21 -3.73
N LYS A 60 11.94 7.38 -3.16
CA LYS A 60 12.01 7.60 -1.71
C LYS A 60 10.71 7.14 -1.03
N PRO A 61 10.78 6.49 0.13
CA PRO A 61 9.59 6.10 0.86
C PRO A 61 8.93 7.30 1.53
N SER A 62 7.61 7.24 1.69
CA SER A 62 6.89 8.00 2.72
C SER A 62 6.72 7.09 3.93
N PHE A 63 6.95 7.60 5.14
CA PHE A 63 6.96 6.76 6.33
C PHE A 63 6.27 7.43 7.53
N TYR A 64 5.68 6.60 8.38
CA TYR A 64 4.80 7.01 9.47
C TYR A 64 4.95 6.07 10.66
N GLN A 65 4.77 6.62 11.86
CA GLN A 65 4.61 5.81 13.05
C GLN A 65 3.24 5.13 12.98
N LEU A 66 3.21 3.82 13.23
CA LEU A 66 2.00 3.01 13.29
C LEU A 66 2.13 2.05 14.47
N SER A 67 1.27 2.21 15.48
CA SER A 67 1.40 1.46 16.74
C SER A 67 2.83 1.64 17.30
N ALA A 68 3.50 0.54 17.64
CA ALA A 68 4.86 0.55 18.15
C ALA A 68 5.92 0.23 17.07
N GLY A 69 5.59 0.41 15.78
CA GLY A 69 6.50 0.27 14.65
C GLY A 69 6.41 1.44 13.65
N VAL A 70 7.21 1.35 12.59
CA VAL A 70 7.24 2.33 11.49
C VAL A 70 6.85 1.66 10.19
N ILE A 71 5.84 2.22 9.52
CA ILE A 71 5.41 1.77 8.20
C ILE A 71 6.01 2.66 7.12
N HIS A 72 6.52 2.05 6.05
CA HIS A 72 7.18 2.69 4.93
C HIS A 72 6.43 2.33 3.64
N PHE A 73 6.03 3.34 2.88
CA PHE A 73 5.33 3.22 1.61
C PHE A 73 6.24 3.65 0.47
N TYR A 74 6.63 2.70 -0.38
CA TYR A 74 7.32 2.96 -1.64
C TYR A 74 6.31 2.91 -2.77
N ILE A 75 6.11 4.03 -3.45
CA ILE A 75 5.15 4.17 -4.54
C ILE A 75 5.91 4.27 -5.86
N PHE A 76 5.92 3.18 -6.60
CA PHE A 76 6.57 3.09 -7.91
C PHE A 76 5.61 3.55 -9.01
N LYS A 77 6.12 3.72 -10.24
CA LYS A 77 5.26 4.07 -11.38
C LYS A 77 4.47 2.88 -11.90
N SER A 78 4.91 1.65 -11.62
CA SER A 78 4.29 0.43 -12.12
C SER A 78 4.50 -0.77 -11.21
N ASN A 79 3.70 -1.82 -11.41
CA ASN A 79 3.86 -3.10 -10.71
C ASN A 79 5.21 -3.76 -11.02
N LYS A 80 5.74 -3.55 -12.23
CA LYS A 80 7.03 -4.08 -12.65
C LYS A 80 8.16 -3.42 -11.88
N GLU A 81 8.20 -2.08 -11.85
CA GLU A 81 9.20 -1.33 -11.08
C GLU A 81 9.11 -1.64 -9.59
N ARG A 82 7.91 -1.88 -9.05
CA ARG A 82 7.73 -2.32 -7.67
C ARG A 82 8.34 -3.71 -7.41
N LYS A 83 8.23 -4.65 -8.36
CA LYS A 83 8.88 -5.97 -8.26
C LYS A 83 10.40 -5.82 -8.27
N GLU A 84 10.94 -5.09 -9.24
CA GLU A 84 12.37 -4.80 -9.36
C GLU A 84 12.89 -4.13 -8.09
N GLY A 85 12.20 -3.09 -7.59
CA GLY A 85 12.60 -2.42 -6.36
C GLY A 85 12.58 -3.33 -5.12
N ARG A 86 11.66 -4.30 -5.04
CA ARG A 86 11.66 -5.29 -3.95
C ARG A 86 12.87 -6.20 -4.03
N GLU A 87 13.18 -6.70 -5.23
CA GLU A 87 14.37 -7.54 -5.48
C GLU A 87 15.65 -6.77 -5.12
N ASP A 88 15.80 -5.55 -5.63
CA ASP A 88 16.96 -4.69 -5.36
C ASP A 88 17.09 -4.30 -3.88
N PHE A 89 15.98 -4.20 -3.14
CA PHE A 89 16.02 -3.95 -1.70
C PHE A 89 16.60 -5.14 -0.93
N TYR A 90 16.17 -6.36 -1.27
CA TYR A 90 16.63 -7.57 -0.60
C TYR A 90 18.00 -8.07 -1.05
N ASP A 91 18.47 -7.64 -2.23
CA ASP A 91 19.83 -7.91 -2.72
C ASP A 91 20.91 -7.06 -2.01
N ARG A 92 20.51 -6.11 -1.16
CA ARG A 92 21.45 -5.33 -0.35
C ARG A 92 22.24 -6.26 0.59
N PRO A 93 23.58 -6.11 0.68
CA PRO A 93 24.42 -6.97 1.52
C PRO A 93 24.36 -6.56 3.00
N VAL A 94 23.16 -6.62 3.59
CA VAL A 94 22.88 -6.24 4.99
C VAL A 94 22.05 -7.31 5.67
N GLU A 95 22.15 -7.41 6.99
CA GLU A 95 21.21 -8.20 7.78
C GLU A 95 19.95 -7.38 8.04
N PHE A 96 18.79 -7.90 7.65
CA PHE A 96 17.52 -7.23 7.87
C PHE A 96 17.04 -7.44 9.31
N VAL A 97 16.58 -6.35 9.93
CA VAL A 97 15.75 -6.44 11.13
C VAL A 97 14.40 -7.08 10.79
N GLU A 98 13.67 -7.51 11.80
CA GLU A 98 12.34 -8.10 11.62
C GLU A 98 11.36 -7.08 11.03
N HIS A 99 10.63 -7.48 9.99
CA HIS A 99 9.71 -6.62 9.29
C HIS A 99 8.64 -7.42 8.53
N GLY A 100 7.45 -6.85 8.40
CA GLY A 100 6.44 -7.29 7.45
C GLY A 100 6.66 -6.64 6.09
N ALA A 101 6.49 -7.40 5.00
CA ALA A 101 6.58 -6.92 3.63
C ALA A 101 5.26 -7.20 2.90
N PHE A 102 4.65 -6.15 2.34
CA PHE A 102 3.36 -6.24 1.67
C PHE A 102 3.40 -5.57 0.30
N GLU A 103 2.60 -6.11 -0.60
CA GLU A 103 2.72 -5.85 -2.02
C GLU A 103 1.34 -5.66 -2.64
N ILE A 104 1.08 -4.47 -3.20
CA ILE A 104 -0.18 -4.16 -3.89
C ILE A 104 0.02 -3.19 -5.05
N LYS A 105 -0.44 -3.56 -6.25
CA LYS A 105 -0.27 -2.76 -7.48
C LYS A 105 1.18 -2.25 -7.60
N ASN A 106 1.37 -0.93 -7.65
CA ASN A 106 2.64 -0.24 -7.77
C ASN A 106 3.31 0.09 -6.41
N VAL A 107 2.82 -0.48 -5.31
CA VAL A 107 3.23 -0.12 -3.95
C VAL A 107 3.90 -1.30 -3.25
N LEU A 108 5.07 -1.04 -2.66
CA LEU A 108 5.75 -1.91 -1.72
C LEU A 108 5.68 -1.27 -0.33
N ILE A 109 5.29 -2.07 0.65
CA ILE A 109 5.08 -1.61 2.02
C ILE A 109 5.96 -2.42 2.94
N PHE A 110 6.72 -1.75 3.80
CA PHE A 110 7.44 -2.38 4.89
C PHE A 110 6.91 -1.89 6.23
N TYR A 111 6.57 -2.80 7.13
CA TYR A 111 6.26 -2.50 8.52
C TYR A 111 7.39 -3.04 9.39
N VAL A 112 8.19 -2.14 9.96
CA VAL A 112 9.35 -2.46 10.81
C VAL A 112 8.93 -2.29 12.26
N TYR A 113 9.07 -3.33 13.06
CA TYR A 113 8.61 -3.37 14.44
C TYR A 113 9.65 -4.04 15.34
N GLU A 114 9.56 -3.79 16.64
CA GLU A 114 10.46 -4.40 17.61
C GLU A 114 10.13 -5.88 17.83
N LYS A 115 11.16 -6.70 18.05
CA LYS A 115 11.02 -8.10 18.45
C LYS A 115 10.09 -8.21 19.66
N ASN A 116 9.14 -9.15 19.60
CA ASN A 116 8.10 -9.45 20.60
C ASN A 116 6.83 -8.59 20.55
N GLN A 117 6.61 -7.82 19.48
CA GLN A 117 5.28 -7.26 19.23
C GLN A 117 4.35 -8.30 18.63
N ASP A 118 3.11 -8.27 19.06
CA ASP A 118 2.05 -9.13 18.55
C ASP A 118 1.87 -8.90 17.04
N ASP A 119 1.83 -9.98 16.25
CA ASP A 119 1.66 -9.94 14.79
C ASP A 119 0.25 -9.46 14.39
N GLU A 120 -0.60 -9.09 15.35
CA GLU A 120 -1.92 -8.52 15.09
C GLU A 120 -1.89 -7.33 14.13
N ILE A 121 -0.89 -6.44 14.25
CA ILE A 121 -0.77 -5.29 13.35
C ILE A 121 -0.34 -5.73 11.96
N GLY A 122 0.64 -6.63 11.85
CA GLY A 122 1.08 -7.19 10.58
C GLY A 122 -0.07 -7.92 9.85
N LYS A 123 -0.84 -8.69 10.60
CA LYS A 123 -2.05 -9.36 10.12
C LYS A 123 -3.13 -8.37 9.67
N LYS A 124 -3.42 -7.31 10.44
CA LYS A 124 -4.37 -6.26 10.03
C LYS A 124 -3.94 -5.56 8.75
N ILE A 125 -2.64 -5.27 8.61
CA ILE A 125 -2.10 -4.70 7.37
C ILE A 125 -2.29 -5.69 6.21
N ASN A 126 -1.96 -6.98 6.40
CA ASN A 126 -2.18 -7.97 5.36
C ASN A 126 -3.65 -8.06 4.95
N ASP A 127 -4.56 -8.18 5.91
CA ASP A 127 -6.00 -8.31 5.68
C ASP A 127 -6.51 -7.11 4.87
N LEU A 128 -6.13 -5.88 5.26
CA LEU A 128 -6.43 -4.65 4.51
C LEU A 128 -5.89 -4.68 3.08
N ILE A 129 -4.65 -5.14 2.90
CA ILE A 129 -4.01 -5.22 1.59
C ILE A 129 -4.69 -6.27 0.70
N GLN A 130 -5.20 -7.37 1.26
CA GLN A 130 -5.98 -8.34 0.48
C GLN A 130 -7.33 -7.78 0.06
N GLU A 131 -8.01 -7.00 0.91
CA GLU A 131 -9.26 -6.33 0.54
C GLU A 131 -9.06 -5.35 -0.62
N LEU A 132 -7.97 -4.58 -0.62
CA LEU A 132 -7.65 -3.65 -1.72
C LEU A 132 -7.30 -4.33 -3.06
N LYS A 133 -7.05 -5.65 -3.07
CA LYS A 133 -6.78 -6.41 -4.30
C LYS A 133 -8.05 -6.94 -4.96
N LYS A 134 -9.18 -6.96 -4.24
CA LYS A 134 -10.48 -7.42 -4.76
C LYS A 134 -11.06 -6.38 -5.72
#